data_AF-A0A6L6F3F4-F1
#
_entry.id   AF-A0A6L6F3F4-F1
#
_cell.length_a   1.000
_cell.length_b   1.000
_cell.length_c   1.000
_cell.angle_alpha   90.00
_cell.angle_beta   90.00
_cell.angle_gamma   90.00
#
_symmetry.space_group_name_H-M   'P 1'
#
loop_
_entity.id
_entity.type
_entity.pdbx_description
1 polymer ?
#
loop_
_entity_poly.entity_id
_entity_poly.type
_entity_poly.pdbx_seq_one_letter_code
_entity_poly.pdbx_strand_id
1 'polypeptide(L)'
;MRPRDQAHAHSRKEGIARGSGATQNPTAARRHERITHCIRARQGRLVIVYCDAHVLLKRVLDEPDALTFCAVIDELLAGGASLATSAVGQLEVSRVIRRSTGRLQERQVQLALDEIAIVGISDLVLHNAADVPHQTLRSLDAIHVATAFTVGADLVLTLDKQMRAACEELGMLVGP
;
A
#
# COMPACT_ATOMS: atom_id res chain seq x y z
N MET A 1 -36.91 -68.20 -9.31
CA MET A 1 -37.09 -66.91 -8.61
C MET A 1 -36.37 -65.83 -9.43
N ARG A 2 -37.10 -64.97 -10.16
CA ARG A 2 -36.59 -63.70 -10.73
C ARG A 2 -37.23 -62.55 -9.94
N PRO A 3 -36.51 -61.45 -9.68
CA PRO A 3 -36.74 -60.16 -10.37
C PRO A 3 -35.40 -59.43 -10.70
N ARG A 4 -35.24 -58.69 -11.81
CA ARG A 4 -35.62 -57.29 -12.13
C ARG A 4 -35.10 -56.24 -11.14
N ASP A 5 -34.21 -55.35 -11.62
CA ASP A 5 -34.17 -53.88 -11.41
C ASP A 5 -33.01 -53.30 -12.27
N GLN A 6 -33.30 -52.70 -13.44
CA GLN A 6 -33.53 -51.26 -13.67
C GLN A 6 -32.40 -50.35 -13.18
N ALA A 7 -31.48 -50.01 -14.10
CA ALA A 7 -30.55 -48.90 -13.97
C ALA A 7 -31.16 -47.63 -14.58
N HIS A 8 -31.49 -46.66 -13.73
CA HIS A 8 -31.77 -45.28 -14.09
C HIS A 8 -30.87 -44.35 -13.27
N ALA A 9 -29.98 -43.61 -13.94
CA ALA A 9 -29.40 -42.35 -13.46
C ALA A 9 -28.80 -41.62 -14.68
N HIS A 10 -29.59 -40.79 -15.35
CA HIS A 10 -29.59 -39.33 -15.20
C HIS A 10 -28.36 -38.62 -15.77
N SER A 11 -28.56 -38.18 -17.02
CA SER A 11 -27.90 -37.07 -17.69
C SER A 11 -27.89 -35.81 -16.80
N ARG A 12 -26.72 -35.19 -16.60
CA ARG A 12 -26.61 -33.78 -16.20
C ARG A 12 -25.62 -33.04 -17.07
N LYS A 13 -26.15 -31.96 -17.65
CA LYS A 13 -25.54 -30.98 -18.54
C LYS A 13 -24.51 -30.10 -17.83
N GLU A 14 -23.56 -29.64 -18.65
CA GLU A 14 -23.03 -28.27 -18.79
C GLU A 14 -22.69 -27.44 -17.54
N GLY A 15 -21.49 -26.85 -17.58
CA GLY A 15 -21.26 -25.54 -16.96
C GLY A 15 -19.90 -25.35 -16.32
N ILE A 16 -18.88 -24.96 -17.10
CA ILE A 16 -17.79 -24.14 -16.56
C ILE A 16 -17.57 -22.98 -17.55
N ALA A 17 -18.43 -21.98 -17.43
CA ALA A 17 -18.16 -20.64 -17.95
C ALA A 17 -17.10 -20.00 -17.05
N ARG A 18 -15.97 -19.63 -17.64
CA ARG A 18 -14.93 -18.79 -17.03
C ARG A 18 -15.49 -17.37 -16.90
N GLY A 19 -15.93 -17.00 -15.70
CA GLY A 19 -16.21 -15.61 -15.34
C GLY A 19 -14.96 -14.96 -14.76
N SER A 20 -14.17 -14.28 -15.61
CA SER A 20 -13.19 -13.30 -15.17
C SER A 20 -13.96 -12.01 -14.84
N GLY A 21 -14.39 -11.88 -13.59
CA GLY A 21 -14.99 -10.67 -13.06
C GLY A 21 -14.02 -10.05 -12.08
N ALA A 22 -13.09 -9.24 -12.57
CA ALA A 22 -12.39 -8.27 -11.74
C ALA A 22 -13.45 -7.31 -11.19
N THR A 23 -13.91 -7.55 -9.97
CA THR A 23 -14.79 -6.66 -9.23
C THR A 23 -13.99 -5.42 -8.86
N GLN A 24 -13.89 -4.49 -9.81
CA GLN A 24 -13.38 -3.14 -9.55
C GLN A 24 -14.27 -2.53 -8.47
N ASN A 25 -13.71 -2.37 -7.27
CA ASN A 25 -14.43 -1.82 -6.13
C ASN A 25 -14.71 -0.32 -6.42
N PRO A 26 -15.98 0.10 -6.61
CA PRO A 26 -16.32 1.45 -7.04
C PRO A 26 -15.93 2.54 -6.02
N THR A 27 -15.65 2.13 -4.77
CA THR A 27 -15.13 3.02 -3.73
C THR A 27 -13.64 3.34 -3.88
N ALA A 28 -12.85 2.39 -4.39
CA ALA A 28 -11.42 2.59 -4.65
C ALA A 28 -11.19 3.50 -5.87
N ALA A 29 -11.97 3.31 -6.94
CA ALA A 29 -11.92 4.15 -8.14
C ALA A 29 -12.24 5.63 -7.82
N ARG A 30 -13.32 5.89 -7.07
CA ARG A 30 -13.71 7.26 -6.66
C ARG A 30 -12.68 7.92 -5.72
N ARG A 31 -12.01 7.14 -4.87
CA ARG A 31 -10.92 7.64 -4.01
C ARG A 31 -9.71 8.03 -4.84
N HIS A 32 -9.33 7.18 -5.79
CA HIS A 32 -8.24 7.45 -6.72
C HIS A 32 -8.49 8.73 -7.55
N GLU A 33 -9.69 8.91 -8.12
CA GLU A 33 -10.05 10.14 -8.85
C GLU A 33 -9.91 11.41 -7.99
N ARG A 34 -10.33 11.36 -6.72
CA ARG A 34 -10.18 12.50 -5.79
C ARG A 34 -8.71 12.80 -5.49
N ILE A 35 -7.88 11.78 -5.30
CA ILE A 35 -6.44 11.93 -5.03
C ILE A 35 -5.76 12.56 -6.25
N THR A 36 -6.00 12.00 -7.44
CA THR A 36 -5.43 12.51 -8.69
C THR A 36 -5.87 13.95 -8.95
N HIS A 37 -7.13 14.29 -8.68
CA HIS A 37 -7.62 15.68 -8.78
C HIS A 37 -6.94 16.61 -7.77
N CYS A 38 -6.84 16.24 -6.50
CA CYS A 38 -6.18 17.04 -5.46
C CYS A 38 -4.69 17.29 -5.76
N ILE A 39 -4.00 16.30 -6.31
CA ILE A 39 -2.59 16.39 -6.72
C ILE A 39 -2.44 17.31 -7.94
N ARG A 40 -3.24 17.11 -8.99
CA ARG A 40 -3.17 17.92 -10.22
C ARG A 40 -3.55 19.38 -10.02
N ALA A 41 -4.42 19.69 -9.04
CA ALA A 41 -4.82 21.05 -8.72
C ALA A 41 -3.69 21.91 -8.11
N ARG A 42 -2.55 21.33 -7.71
CA ARG A 42 -1.46 22.00 -6.99
C ARG A 42 -0.33 22.49 -7.90
N GLN A 43 -0.65 22.98 -9.10
CA GLN A 43 0.33 23.44 -10.11
C GLN A 43 1.41 24.35 -9.49
N GLY A 44 2.68 23.96 -9.64
CA GLY A 44 3.85 24.68 -9.17
C GLY A 44 4.40 24.29 -7.79
N ARG A 45 3.73 23.39 -7.04
CA ARG A 45 4.23 22.88 -5.76
C ARG A 45 4.65 21.41 -5.87
N LEU A 46 5.78 21.06 -5.25
CA LEU A 46 6.20 19.66 -5.12
C LEU A 46 5.12 18.86 -4.39
N VAL A 47 4.72 17.73 -4.97
CA VAL A 47 3.77 16.80 -4.35
C VAL A 47 4.55 15.69 -3.66
N ILE A 48 4.37 15.55 -2.35
CA ILE A 48 5.08 14.55 -1.55
C ILE A 48 4.14 13.39 -1.24
N VAL A 49 4.51 12.18 -1.64
CA VAL A 49 3.78 10.95 -1.32
C VAL A 49 4.60 10.13 -0.34
N TYR A 50 4.09 9.93 0.86
CA TYR A 50 4.71 9.08 1.85
C TYR A 50 4.26 7.62 1.67
N CYS A 51 5.21 6.72 1.47
CA CYS A 51 4.99 5.30 1.28
C CYS A 51 5.36 4.54 2.56
N ASP A 52 4.41 3.79 3.09
CA ASP A 52 4.66 2.78 4.12
C ASP A 52 5.47 1.60 3.56
N ALA A 53 6.22 0.88 4.41
CA ALA A 53 7.08 -0.23 4.02
C ALA A 53 6.31 -1.34 3.29
N HIS A 54 5.07 -1.61 3.70
CA HIS A 54 4.24 -2.60 3.03
C HIS A 54 3.94 -2.23 1.57
N VAL A 55 3.77 -0.93 1.28
CA VAL A 55 3.54 -0.45 -0.10
C VAL A 55 4.81 -0.63 -0.93
N LEU A 56 5.98 -0.35 -0.35
CA LEU A 56 7.27 -0.53 -1.02
C LEU A 56 7.57 -2.01 -1.30
N LEU A 57 7.19 -2.90 -0.39
CA LEU A 57 7.36 -4.35 -0.55
C LEU A 57 6.55 -4.91 -1.71
N LYS A 58 5.39 -4.33 -2.05
CA LYS A 58 4.61 -4.72 -3.24
C LYS A 58 5.35 -4.50 -4.56
N ARG A 59 6.38 -3.65 -4.61
CA ARG A 59 7.21 -3.45 -5.82
C ARG A 59 8.13 -4.63 -6.11
N VAL A 60 8.43 -5.47 -5.11
CA VAL A 60 9.45 -6.53 -5.23
C VAL A 60 8.95 -7.91 -4.83
N LEU A 61 7.84 -7.99 -4.09
CA LEU A 61 7.19 -9.25 -3.75
C LEU A 61 6.10 -9.55 -4.78
N ASP A 62 6.06 -10.80 -5.23
CA ASP A 62 5.01 -11.32 -6.11
C ASP A 62 3.73 -11.55 -5.30
N GLU A 63 2.98 -10.47 -5.08
CA GLU A 63 1.74 -10.47 -4.32
C GLU A 63 0.52 -10.19 -5.22
N PRO A 64 -0.65 -10.74 -4.87
CA PRO A 64 -1.91 -10.25 -5.40
C PRO A 64 -2.01 -8.73 -5.21
N ASP A 65 -2.52 -8.05 -6.23
CA ASP A 65 -2.70 -6.59 -6.31
C ASP A 65 -1.42 -5.74 -6.46
N ALA A 66 -0.22 -6.35 -6.53
CA ALA A 66 1.03 -5.61 -6.74
C ALA A 66 0.98 -4.73 -8.02
N LEU A 67 0.44 -5.27 -9.12
CA LEU A 67 0.31 -4.53 -10.39
C LEU A 67 -0.54 -3.27 -10.26
N THR A 68 -1.64 -3.34 -9.51
CA THR A 68 -2.52 -2.19 -9.27
C THR A 68 -1.81 -1.09 -8.49
N PHE A 69 -1.04 -1.47 -7.47
CA PHE A 69 -0.25 -0.52 -6.67
C PHE A 69 0.89 0.10 -7.45
N CYS A 70 1.63 -0.69 -8.24
CA CYS A 70 2.68 -0.17 -9.11
C CYS A 70 2.11 0.83 -10.11
N ALA A 71 0.97 0.54 -10.73
CA ALA A 71 0.31 1.49 -11.65
C ALA A 71 -0.04 2.83 -10.98
N VAL A 72 -0.50 2.81 -9.73
CA VAL A 72 -0.77 4.05 -8.96
C VAL A 72 0.51 4.82 -8.70
N ILE A 73 1.60 4.15 -8.30
CA ILE A 73 2.90 4.79 -8.07
C ILE A 73 3.44 5.38 -9.37
N ASP A 74 3.36 4.64 -10.48
CA ASP A 74 3.83 5.07 -11.79
C ASP A 74 3.05 6.31 -12.28
N GLU A 75 1.74 6.36 -12.06
CA GLU A 75 0.93 7.54 -12.39
C GLU A 75 1.33 8.76 -11.53
N LEU A 76 1.58 8.56 -10.23
CA LEU A 76 2.01 9.63 -9.33
C LEU A 76 3.37 10.20 -9.75
N LEU A 77 4.33 9.31 -10.08
CA LEU A 77 5.65 9.69 -10.58
C LEU A 77 5.57 10.42 -11.93
N ALA A 78 4.76 9.90 -12.87
CA ALA A 78 4.51 10.55 -14.16
C ALA A 78 3.86 11.94 -13.99
N GLY A 79 3.11 12.14 -12.91
CA GLY A 79 2.55 13.42 -12.49
C GLY A 79 3.53 14.36 -11.78
N GLY A 80 4.79 13.96 -11.59
CA GLY A 80 5.83 14.75 -10.93
C GLY A 80 5.83 14.67 -9.40
N ALA A 81 5.16 13.67 -8.80
CA ALA A 81 5.24 13.46 -7.37
C ALA A 81 6.62 12.96 -6.95
N SER A 82 7.07 13.36 -5.77
CA SER A 82 8.22 12.78 -5.08
C SER A 82 7.75 11.78 -4.04
N LEU A 83 8.33 10.59 -4.08
CA LEU A 83 8.04 9.54 -3.12
C LEU A 83 9.02 9.62 -1.94
N ALA A 84 8.52 9.38 -0.74
CA ALA A 84 9.33 9.37 0.47
C ALA A 84 8.93 8.21 1.40
N THR A 85 9.87 7.75 2.20
CA THR A 85 9.61 6.87 3.36
C THR A 85 10.57 7.23 4.49
N SER A 86 10.39 6.66 5.67
CA SER A 86 11.32 6.86 6.78
C SER A 86 12.49 5.87 6.74
N ALA A 87 13.55 6.16 7.49
CA ALA A 87 14.61 5.18 7.77
C ALA A 87 14.07 3.90 8.45
N VAL A 88 12.96 4.01 9.19
CA VAL A 88 12.23 2.83 9.71
C VAL A 88 11.62 2.04 8.56
N GLY A 89 11.00 2.68 7.57
CA GLY A 89 10.47 2.02 6.38
C GLY A 89 11.54 1.26 5.60
N GLN A 90 12.72 1.84 5.41
CA GLN A 90 13.89 1.16 4.82
C GLN A 90 14.32 -0.07 5.64
N LEU A 91 14.37 0.06 6.97
CA LEU A 91 14.70 -1.04 7.87
C LEU A 91 13.66 -2.18 7.76
N GLU A 92 12.38 -1.85 7.75
CA GLU A 92 11.29 -2.81 7.63
C GLU A 92 11.34 -3.58 6.30
N VAL A 93 11.53 -2.89 5.18
CA VAL A 93 11.75 -3.51 3.85
C VAL A 93 12.89 -4.52 3.91
N SER A 94 14.04 -4.10 4.46
CA SER A 94 15.24 -4.94 4.59
C SER A 94 14.99 -6.17 5.47
N ARG A 95 14.25 -5.98 6.57
CA ARG A 95 13.91 -7.05 7.53
C ARG A 95 12.94 -8.05 6.94
N VAL A 96 11.94 -7.61 6.17
CA VAL A 96 10.98 -8.49 5.49
C VAL A 96 11.68 -9.30 4.41
N ILE A 97 12.49 -8.67 3.55
CA ILE A 97 13.26 -9.36 2.51
C ILE A 97 14.20 -10.41 3.12
N ARG A 98 14.92 -10.06 4.20
CA ARG A 98 15.79 -11.02 4.90
C ARG A 98 14.98 -12.19 5.47
N ARG A 99 13.80 -11.92 6.03
CA ARG A 99 12.94 -12.95 6.61
C ARG A 99 12.40 -13.91 5.56
N SER A 100 11.95 -13.40 4.40
CA SER A 100 11.35 -14.23 3.35
C SER A 100 12.36 -15.06 2.58
N THR A 101 13.62 -14.62 2.53
CA THR A 101 14.64 -15.23 1.66
C THR A 101 15.79 -15.90 2.44
N GLY A 102 15.80 -15.78 3.77
CA GLY A 102 16.82 -16.32 4.67
C GLY A 102 18.12 -15.50 4.74
N ARG A 103 18.31 -14.51 3.85
CA ARG A 103 19.50 -13.63 3.82
C ARG A 103 19.14 -12.24 3.30
N LEU A 104 19.99 -11.26 3.56
CA LEU A 104 19.76 -9.94 2.96
C LEU A 104 19.96 -10.03 1.44
N GLN A 105 18.97 -9.56 0.67
CA GLN A 105 19.06 -9.42 -0.78
C GLN A 105 19.12 -7.93 -1.13
N GLU A 106 20.32 -7.36 -1.18
CA GLU A 106 20.54 -5.93 -1.41
C GLU A 106 19.87 -5.44 -2.70
N ARG A 107 19.93 -6.23 -3.77
CA ARG A 107 19.25 -5.90 -5.03
C ARG A 107 17.74 -5.76 -4.88
N GLN A 108 17.09 -6.62 -4.09
CA GLN A 108 15.65 -6.50 -3.85
C GLN A 108 15.33 -5.28 -2.98
N VAL A 109 16.17 -4.97 -1.99
CA VAL A 109 16.02 -3.76 -1.17
C VAL A 109 16.15 -2.51 -2.05
N GLN A 110 17.15 -2.47 -2.93
CA GLN A 110 17.36 -1.36 -3.87
C GLN A 110 16.16 -1.20 -4.81
N LEU A 111 15.63 -2.27 -5.38
CA LEU A 111 14.44 -2.21 -6.24
C LEU A 111 13.20 -1.71 -5.49
N ALA A 112 13.03 -2.10 -4.23
CA ALA A 112 11.88 -1.65 -3.42
C ALA A 112 11.96 -0.16 -3.06
N LEU A 113 13.18 0.37 -2.94
CA LEU A 113 13.46 1.76 -2.54
C LEU A 113 13.85 2.65 -3.72
N ASP A 114 13.75 2.16 -4.95
CA ASP A 114 14.07 2.91 -6.14
C ASP A 114 13.16 4.15 -6.25
N GLU A 115 13.77 5.30 -6.52
CA GLU A 115 13.12 6.63 -6.55
C GLU A 115 12.43 7.05 -5.24
N ILE A 116 12.78 6.44 -4.10
CA ILE A 116 12.26 6.80 -2.77
C ILE A 116 13.27 7.66 -2.00
N ALA A 117 12.85 8.86 -1.56
CA ALA A 117 13.61 9.65 -0.60
C ALA A 117 13.51 9.03 0.82
N ILE A 118 14.65 8.79 1.47
CA ILE A 118 14.69 8.26 2.84
C ILE A 118 14.80 9.41 3.85
N VAL A 119 13.79 9.55 4.69
CA VAL A 119 13.70 10.56 5.74
C VAL A 119 14.31 10.00 7.03
N GLY A 120 15.31 10.69 7.57
CA GLY A 120 15.93 10.32 8.85
C GLY A 120 14.98 10.49 10.04
N ILE A 121 15.20 9.71 11.10
CA ILE A 121 14.45 9.85 12.35
C ILE A 121 15.11 10.93 13.19
N SER A 122 14.50 12.11 13.22
CA SER A 122 14.95 13.25 14.03
C SER A 122 14.19 13.34 15.36
N ASP A 123 14.69 14.15 16.28
CA ASP A 123 13.99 14.43 17.55
C ASP A 123 12.59 15.01 17.31
N LEU A 124 12.42 15.82 16.25
CA LEU A 124 11.11 16.34 15.85
C LEU A 124 10.15 15.22 15.43
N VAL A 125 10.62 14.23 14.67
CA VAL A 125 9.81 13.07 14.29
C VAL A 125 9.40 12.28 15.53
N LEU A 126 10.33 12.07 16.47
CA LEU A 126 10.04 11.33 17.71
C LEU A 126 9.06 12.08 18.61
N HIS A 127 9.20 13.40 18.73
CA HIS A 127 8.25 14.23 19.47
C HIS A 127 6.85 14.17 18.84
N ASN A 128 6.76 14.38 17.52
CA ASN A 128 5.49 14.28 16.80
C ASN A 128 4.88 12.86 16.90
N ALA A 129 5.70 11.81 16.95
CA ALA A 129 5.23 10.43 17.11
C ALA A 129 4.59 10.17 18.48
N ALA A 130 5.07 10.84 19.54
CA ALA A 130 4.48 10.77 20.87
C ALA A 130 3.10 11.44 20.95
N ASP A 131 2.88 12.45 20.11
CA ASP A 131 1.65 13.25 20.08
C ASP A 131 0.60 12.75 19.07
N VAL A 132 0.87 11.65 18.35
CA VAL A 132 -0.11 11.05 17.43
C VAL A 132 -1.38 10.67 18.22
N PRO A 133 -2.57 11.17 17.84
CA PRO A 133 -3.80 11.08 18.66
C PRO A 133 -4.35 9.64 18.83
N HIS A 134 -3.81 8.66 18.10
CA HIS A 134 -4.31 7.29 18.05
C HIS A 134 -3.64 6.40 19.11
N GLN A 135 -4.26 6.30 20.29
CA GLN A 135 -3.68 5.67 21.50
C GLN A 135 -3.21 4.21 21.34
N THR A 136 -3.78 3.45 20.40
CA THR A 136 -3.40 2.05 20.17
C THR A 136 -2.35 1.86 19.09
N LEU A 137 -1.92 2.94 18.43
CA LEU A 137 -0.95 2.88 17.35
C LEU A 137 0.41 2.45 17.91
N ARG A 138 1.02 1.44 17.30
CA ARG A 138 2.34 0.95 17.74
C ARG A 138 3.40 2.01 17.44
N SER A 139 4.49 2.01 18.19
CA SER A 139 5.53 3.05 18.07
C SER A 139 6.13 3.18 16.66
N LEU A 140 6.34 2.07 15.93
CA LEU A 140 6.84 2.14 14.55
C LEU A 140 5.81 2.76 13.62
N ASP A 141 4.56 2.32 13.71
CA ASP A 141 3.44 2.88 12.94
C ASP A 141 3.26 4.39 13.24
N ALA A 142 3.42 4.80 14.51
CA ALA A 142 3.40 6.22 14.92
C ALA A 142 4.57 7.02 14.34
N ILE A 143 5.77 6.44 14.26
CA ILE A 143 6.93 7.06 13.59
C ILE A 143 6.65 7.25 12.09
N HIS A 144 5.99 6.31 11.42
CA HIS A 144 5.60 6.49 10.02
C HIS A 144 4.63 7.65 9.84
N VAL A 145 3.57 7.71 10.64
CA VAL A 145 2.59 8.79 10.62
C VAL A 145 3.25 10.15 10.92
N ALA A 146 4.07 10.21 11.96
CA ALA A 146 4.78 11.43 12.32
C ALA A 146 5.81 11.86 11.26
N THR A 147 6.48 10.92 10.60
CA THR A 147 7.40 11.24 9.50
C THR A 147 6.63 11.84 8.33
N ALA A 148 5.52 11.22 7.91
CA ALA A 148 4.65 11.72 6.85
C ALA A 148 4.15 13.14 7.16
N PHE A 149 3.69 13.37 8.39
CA PHE A 149 3.26 14.68 8.86
C PHE A 149 4.39 15.71 8.83
N THR A 150 5.58 15.34 9.33
CA THR A 150 6.75 16.23 9.44
C THR A 150 7.26 16.69 8.07
N VAL A 151 7.23 15.82 7.06
CA VAL A 151 7.63 16.20 5.69
C VAL A 151 6.54 16.92 4.90
N GLY A 152 5.36 17.12 5.50
CA GLY A 152 4.21 17.73 4.82
C GLY A 152 3.71 16.87 3.67
N ALA A 153 3.63 15.54 3.88
CA ALA A 153 3.13 14.62 2.89
C ALA A 153 1.71 14.99 2.44
N ASP A 154 1.53 15.03 1.13
CA ASP A 154 0.26 15.34 0.50
C ASP A 154 -0.64 14.13 0.36
N LEU A 155 -0.03 12.94 0.35
CA LEU A 155 -0.68 11.66 0.27
C LEU A 155 0.14 10.64 1.07
N VAL A 156 -0.55 9.82 1.87
CA VAL A 156 0.05 8.66 2.53
C VAL A 156 -0.47 7.40 1.87
N LEU A 157 0.40 6.51 1.40
CA LEU A 157 0.04 5.18 0.92
C LEU A 157 0.32 4.16 2.04
N THR A 158 -0.74 3.57 2.60
CA THR A 158 -0.65 2.50 3.60
C THR A 158 -1.87 1.59 3.53
N LEU A 159 -1.63 0.29 3.78
CA LEU A 159 -2.68 -0.71 3.92
C LEU A 159 -3.11 -0.93 5.38
N ASP A 160 -2.37 -0.35 6.34
CA ASP A 160 -2.69 -0.46 7.75
C ASP A 160 -3.87 0.46 8.10
N LYS A 161 -4.95 -0.14 8.63
CA LYS A 161 -6.18 0.58 8.96
C LYS A 161 -6.00 1.57 10.12
N GLN A 162 -5.12 1.26 11.07
CA GLN A 162 -4.83 2.13 12.20
C GLN A 162 -3.97 3.31 11.77
N MET A 163 -2.95 3.08 10.93
CA MET A 163 -2.16 4.17 10.34
C MET A 163 -3.03 5.09 9.49
N ARG A 164 -3.95 4.54 8.68
CA ARG A 164 -4.90 5.34 7.91
C ARG A 164 -5.75 6.23 8.82
N ALA A 165 -6.35 5.65 9.86
CA ALA A 165 -7.15 6.41 10.81
C ALA A 165 -6.35 7.55 11.47
N ALA A 166 -5.14 7.26 11.93
CA ALA A 166 -4.25 8.27 12.51
C ALA A 166 -3.88 9.39 11.53
N CYS A 167 -3.62 9.06 10.26
CA CYS A 167 -3.36 10.06 9.23
C CYS A 167 -4.59 10.94 8.95
N GLU A 168 -5.77 10.34 8.88
CA GLU A 168 -7.04 11.04 8.66
C GLU A 168 -7.37 11.97 9.84
N GLU A 169 -7.11 11.56 11.08
CA GLU A 169 -7.26 12.39 12.29
C GLU A 169 -6.32 13.62 12.27
N LEU A 170 -5.15 13.49 11.67
CA LEU A 170 -4.19 14.58 11.46
C LEU A 170 -4.46 15.41 10.18
N GLY A 171 -5.54 15.11 9.45
CA GLY A 171 -5.94 15.84 8.25
C GLY A 171 -5.14 15.52 6.98
N MET A 172 -4.36 14.44 6.96
CA MET A 172 -3.62 13.98 5.78
C MET A 172 -4.52 13.19 4.83
N LEU A 173 -4.26 13.28 3.52
CA LEU A 173 -4.93 12.40 2.55
C LEU A 173 -4.28 11.01 2.58
N VAL A 174 -5.11 9.97 2.53
CA VAL A 174 -4.64 8.58 2.50
C VAL A 174 -5.13 7.88 1.25
N GLY A 175 -4.21 7.19 0.58
CA GLY A 175 -4.44 6.42 -0.63
C GLY A 175 -5.03 5.03 -0.39
N PRO A 176 -5.36 4.33 -1.48
CA PRO A 176 -5.83 2.93 -1.43
C PRO A 176 -4.78 1.98 -0.85
#